data_AF-A0A497NQN5-F1
#
_entry.id   AF-A0A497NQN5-F1
#
_cell.length_a   1.000
_cell.length_b   1.000
_cell.length_c   1.000
_cell.angle_alpha   90.00
_cell.angle_beta   90.00
_cell.angle_gamma   90.00
#
_symmetry.space_group_name_H-M   'P 1'
#
loop_
_entity.id
_entity.type
_entity.pdbx_description
1 polymer ?
#
loop_
_entity_poly.entity_id
_entity_poly.type
_entity_poly.pdbx_seq_one_letter_code
_entity_poly.pdbx_strand_id
1 'polypeptide(L)'
;MKAKVRGIYSTALTKLLLENGFEIVQPSLTIKKRFKLDENQEPPDLKIKDRFDLQGIRVLGTPEATSAFQHMLHSSLEDVLTRRWMVSVDGIYRGSIKESDEHFLYVDLGCGVTGRLPKSEVTDGSPRQVIVQVERKRLGVKQPVLTTKLKVFGNYAILAKNSKTGVSLKIYDLEKRAELYALGRALSPEG
;
A
#
# COMPACT_ATOMS: atom_id res chain seq x y z
N MET A 1 -6.57 -16.55 -7.48
CA MET A 1 -6.20 -15.23 -6.90
C MET A 1 -4.90 -14.79 -7.54
N LYS A 2 -4.74 -13.49 -7.82
CA LYS A 2 -3.60 -12.94 -8.57
C LYS A 2 -2.55 -12.35 -7.64
N ALA A 3 -1.33 -12.86 -7.70
CA ALA A 3 -0.21 -12.45 -6.85
C ALA A 3 0.91 -11.80 -7.66
N LYS A 4 1.42 -10.68 -7.15
CA LYS A 4 2.63 -10.02 -7.62
C LYS A 4 3.71 -10.12 -6.56
N VAL A 5 4.83 -10.75 -6.91
CA VAL A 5 5.96 -10.94 -6.00
C VAL A 5 7.18 -10.15 -6.46
N ARG A 6 7.82 -9.44 -5.52
CA ARG A 6 9.10 -8.75 -5.71
C ARG A 6 10.02 -9.01 -4.51
N GLY A 7 11.31 -8.81 -4.71
CA GLY A 7 12.32 -8.97 -3.65
C GLY A 7 13.12 -10.26 -3.76
N ILE A 8 14.01 -10.46 -2.78
CA ILE A 8 14.99 -11.56 -2.79
C ILE A 8 14.34 -12.95 -2.67
N TYR A 9 13.19 -13.05 -1.99
CA TYR A 9 12.45 -14.29 -1.81
C TYR A 9 11.55 -14.69 -3.00
N SER A 10 11.59 -13.90 -4.08
CA SER A 10 10.63 -14.02 -5.19
C SER A 10 10.55 -15.41 -5.81
N THR A 11 11.66 -16.13 -5.92
CA THR A 11 11.67 -17.46 -6.56
C THR A 11 10.97 -18.52 -5.71
N ALA A 12 11.33 -18.63 -4.44
CA ALA A 12 10.71 -19.59 -3.53
C ALA A 12 9.22 -19.31 -3.34
N LEU A 13 8.87 -18.04 -3.12
CA LEU A 13 7.47 -17.63 -2.97
C LEU A 13 6.66 -17.88 -4.25
N THR A 14 7.24 -17.66 -5.43
CA THR A 14 6.54 -17.93 -6.69
C THR A 14 6.23 -19.42 -6.83
N LYS A 15 7.18 -20.30 -6.52
CA LYS A 15 6.97 -21.74 -6.55
C LYS A 15 5.83 -22.17 -5.61
N LEU A 16 5.89 -21.71 -4.36
CA LEU A 16 4.90 -22.01 -3.34
C LEU A 16 3.50 -21.49 -3.71
N LEU A 17 3.41 -20.28 -4.27
CA LEU A 17 2.15 -19.70 -4.74
C LEU A 17 1.53 -20.52 -5.88
N LEU A 18 2.34 -20.92 -6.87
CA LEU A 18 1.87 -21.72 -8.01
C LEU A 18 1.35 -23.09 -7.56
N GLU A 19 2.03 -23.73 -6.60
CA GLU A 19 1.60 -25.02 -6.03
C GLU A 19 0.28 -24.94 -5.26
N ASN A 20 -0.09 -23.74 -4.81
CA ASN A 20 -1.33 -23.46 -4.10
C ASN A 20 -2.39 -22.76 -4.96
N GLY A 21 -2.26 -22.83 -6.30
CA GLY A 21 -3.27 -22.33 -7.25
C GLY A 21 -3.36 -20.81 -7.38
N PHE A 22 -2.33 -20.06 -6.95
CA PHE A 22 -2.25 -18.63 -7.24
C PHE A 22 -1.72 -18.40 -8.65
N GLU A 23 -2.28 -17.39 -9.31
CA GLU A 23 -1.80 -16.92 -10.61
C GLU A 23 -0.76 -15.81 -10.40
N ILE A 24 0.35 -15.86 -11.13
CA ILE A 24 1.43 -14.88 -11.00
C ILE A 24 1.27 -13.79 -12.05
N VAL A 25 1.04 -12.56 -11.60
CA VAL A 25 0.89 -11.40 -12.47
C VAL A 25 2.08 -10.44 -12.33
N GLN A 26 2.38 -9.74 -13.42
CA GLN A 26 3.48 -8.80 -13.55
C GLN A 26 4.85 -9.40 -13.13
N PRO A 27 5.19 -10.65 -13.56
CA PRO A 27 6.43 -11.32 -13.17
C PRO A 27 7.65 -10.54 -13.67
N SER A 28 8.80 -10.71 -12.99
CA SER A 28 10.07 -10.26 -13.56
C SER A 28 10.50 -11.19 -14.71
N LEU A 29 11.36 -10.70 -15.61
CA LEU A 29 11.91 -11.53 -16.69
C LEU A 29 12.58 -12.82 -16.16
N THR A 30 13.27 -12.72 -15.02
CA THR A 30 13.90 -13.87 -14.36
C THR A 30 12.86 -14.91 -13.91
N ILE A 31 11.78 -14.47 -13.26
CA ILE A 31 10.72 -15.37 -12.78
C ILE A 31 9.95 -15.98 -13.96
N LYS A 32 9.68 -15.18 -15.00
CA LYS A 32 9.06 -15.62 -16.25
C LYS A 32 9.84 -16.77 -16.88
N LYS A 33 11.17 -16.62 -17.02
CA LYS A 33 12.07 -17.65 -17.57
C LYS A 33 12.14 -18.90 -16.69
N ARG A 34 12.25 -18.74 -15.36
CA ARG A 34 12.39 -19.88 -14.43
C ARG A 34 11.17 -20.78 -14.39
N PHE A 35 9.98 -20.20 -14.40
CA PHE A 35 8.71 -20.93 -14.26
C PHE A 35 7.92 -21.06 -15.56
N LYS A 36 8.49 -20.61 -16.70
CA LYS A 36 7.84 -20.62 -18.03
C LYS A 36 6.44 -19.98 -18.00
N LEU A 37 6.34 -18.83 -17.33
CA LEU A 37 5.06 -18.12 -17.17
C LEU A 37 4.77 -17.24 -18.39
N ASP A 38 3.49 -17.09 -18.69
CA ASP A 38 3.03 -16.14 -19.70
C ASP A 38 3.10 -14.69 -19.20
N GLU A 39 2.98 -13.76 -20.14
CA GLU A 39 2.85 -12.36 -19.80
C GLU A 39 1.42 -12.08 -19.30
N ASN A 40 1.29 -11.73 -18.01
CA ASN A 40 0.05 -11.20 -17.47
C ASN A 40 0.33 -9.84 -16.79
N GLN A 41 -0.32 -8.76 -17.26
CA GLN A 41 -0.17 -7.40 -16.72
C GLN A 41 -1.35 -6.93 -15.85
N GLU A 42 -2.31 -7.81 -15.57
CA GLU A 42 -3.49 -7.51 -14.76
C GLU A 42 -3.15 -7.04 -13.35
N PRO A 43 -4.06 -6.28 -12.71
CA PRO A 43 -3.88 -5.84 -11.33
C PRO A 43 -3.84 -7.06 -10.37
N PRO A 44 -2.86 -7.12 -9.45
CA PRO A 44 -2.80 -8.18 -8.45
C PRO A 44 -3.77 -7.94 -7.29
N ASP A 45 -4.40 -9.01 -6.81
CA ASP A 45 -5.14 -9.06 -5.54
C ASP A 45 -4.18 -9.04 -4.34
N LEU A 46 -2.95 -9.53 -4.55
CA LEU A 46 -1.93 -9.69 -3.52
C LEU A 46 -0.56 -9.17 -4.01
N LYS A 47 0.05 -8.27 -3.26
CA LYS A 47 1.39 -7.73 -3.51
C LYS A 47 2.31 -8.15 -2.37
N ILE A 48 3.36 -8.89 -2.71
CA ILE A 48 4.36 -9.39 -1.76
C ILE A 48 5.70 -8.74 -2.08
N LYS A 49 6.34 -8.19 -1.05
CA LYS A 49 7.68 -7.61 -1.14
C LYS A 49 8.51 -7.95 0.10
N ASP A 50 9.81 -8.08 -0.05
CA ASP A 50 10.75 -8.13 1.07
C ASP A 50 10.65 -6.90 1.99
N ARG A 51 10.92 -7.11 3.27
CA ARG A 51 11.09 -6.03 4.25
C ARG A 51 12.38 -5.25 3.98
N PHE A 52 12.48 -4.06 4.56
CA PHE A 52 13.67 -3.20 4.42
C PHE A 52 14.93 -3.83 5.03
N ASP A 53 14.78 -4.59 6.12
CA ASP A 53 15.85 -5.35 6.78
C ASP A 53 16.17 -6.67 6.08
N LEU A 54 15.45 -7.02 5.00
CA LEU A 54 15.53 -8.30 4.31
C LEU A 54 15.27 -9.52 5.23
N GLN A 55 14.63 -9.31 6.40
CA GLN A 55 14.30 -10.36 7.36
C GLN A 55 12.80 -10.67 7.31
N GLY A 56 12.37 -11.22 6.18
CA GLY A 56 10.97 -11.58 5.90
C GLY A 56 10.27 -10.65 4.91
N ILE A 57 8.94 -10.78 4.85
CA ILE A 57 8.11 -10.18 3.79
C ILE A 57 7.00 -9.29 4.34
N ARG A 58 6.53 -8.37 3.48
CA ARG A 58 5.34 -7.55 3.65
C ARG A 58 4.34 -7.91 2.58
N VAL A 59 3.09 -8.03 2.98
CA VAL A 59 1.99 -8.42 2.11
C VAL A 59 0.90 -7.38 2.18
N LEU A 60 0.43 -6.93 1.02
CA LEU A 60 -0.69 -6.00 0.86
C LEU A 60 -1.65 -6.58 -0.16
N GLY A 61 -2.94 -6.63 0.17
CA GLY A 61 -3.93 -7.16 -0.74
C GLY A 61 -5.33 -7.06 -0.18
N THR A 62 -6.28 -7.69 -0.85
CA THR A 62 -7.64 -7.81 -0.32
C THR A 62 -7.66 -8.65 0.96
N PRO A 63 -8.67 -8.49 1.84
CA PRO A 63 -8.81 -9.31 3.04
C PRO A 63 -8.81 -10.81 2.75
N GLU A 64 -9.44 -11.22 1.65
CA GLU A 64 -9.53 -12.60 1.20
C GLU A 64 -8.15 -13.09 0.75
N ALA A 65 -7.45 -12.33 -0.09
CA ALA A 65 -6.14 -12.70 -0.64
C ALA A 65 -5.07 -12.82 0.44
N THR A 66 -5.07 -11.89 1.38
CA THR A 66 -4.15 -11.90 2.51
C THR A 66 -4.43 -13.04 3.49
N SER A 67 -5.70 -13.37 3.72
CA SER A 67 -6.10 -14.48 4.59
C SER A 67 -5.78 -15.85 3.96
N ALA A 68 -6.06 -16.03 2.67
CA ALA A 68 -5.70 -17.25 1.94
C ALA A 68 -4.18 -17.45 1.91
N PHE A 69 -3.42 -16.38 1.64
CA PHE A 69 -1.96 -16.44 1.67
C PHE A 69 -1.40 -16.75 3.07
N GLN A 70 -1.98 -16.14 4.11
CA GLN A 70 -1.61 -16.44 5.50
C GLN A 70 -1.87 -17.92 5.81
N HIS A 71 -3.06 -18.45 5.49
CA HIS A 71 -3.39 -19.85 5.73
C HIS A 71 -2.42 -20.78 4.99
N MET A 72 -2.14 -20.51 3.72
CA MET A 72 -1.17 -21.27 2.92
C MET A 72 0.22 -21.30 3.59
N LEU A 73 0.72 -20.17 4.07
CA LEU A 73 2.02 -20.13 4.74
C LEU A 73 2.04 -20.97 6.02
N HIS A 74 1.02 -20.86 6.86
CA HIS A 74 0.90 -21.65 8.10
C HIS A 74 0.74 -23.15 7.85
N SER A 75 0.11 -23.53 6.75
CA SER A 75 -0.04 -24.94 6.36
C SER A 75 1.22 -25.53 5.73
N SER A 76 2.05 -24.70 5.09
CA SER A 76 3.23 -25.15 4.34
C SER A 76 4.54 -25.05 5.12
N LEU A 77 4.59 -24.22 6.16
CA LEU A 77 5.81 -23.89 6.90
C LEU A 77 5.53 -23.89 8.40
N GLU A 78 6.32 -24.63 9.17
CA GLU A 78 6.11 -24.81 10.61
C GLU A 78 6.38 -23.52 11.41
N ASP A 79 7.44 -22.78 11.07
CA ASP A 79 7.92 -21.62 11.85
C ASP A 79 7.46 -20.26 11.29
N VAL A 80 6.30 -20.19 10.63
CA VAL A 80 5.81 -18.93 10.09
C VAL A 80 5.20 -18.03 11.16
N LEU A 81 5.78 -16.84 11.31
CA LEU A 81 5.22 -15.78 12.15
C LEU A 81 4.53 -14.72 11.28
N THR A 82 3.22 -14.55 11.48
CA THR A 82 2.43 -13.52 10.79
C THR A 82 1.96 -12.45 11.75
N ARG A 83 2.21 -11.18 11.41
CA ARG A 83 1.69 -10.03 12.15
C ARG A 83 0.77 -9.21 11.25
N ARG A 84 -0.50 -9.11 11.62
CA ARG A 84 -1.48 -8.30 10.91
C ARG A 84 -1.40 -6.85 11.40
N TRP A 85 -1.42 -5.91 10.46
CA TRP A 85 -1.60 -4.51 10.80
C TRP A 85 -3.10 -4.23 10.92
N MET A 86 -3.51 -3.65 12.05
CA MET A 86 -4.93 -3.41 12.34
C MET A 86 -5.52 -2.21 11.59
N VAL A 87 -4.71 -1.56 10.75
CA VAL A 87 -5.13 -0.45 9.90
C VAL A 87 -4.89 -0.79 8.43
N SER A 88 -5.81 -0.33 7.59
CA SER A 88 -5.69 -0.44 6.15
C SER A 88 -4.69 0.60 5.64
N VAL A 89 -3.77 0.16 4.78
CA VAL A 89 -2.86 1.08 4.08
C VAL A 89 -3.68 2.02 3.21
N ASP A 90 -3.40 3.32 3.27
CA ASP A 90 -4.19 4.39 2.65
C ASP A 90 -5.65 4.49 3.15
N GLY A 91 -6.01 3.76 4.20
CA GLY A 91 -7.32 3.86 4.83
C GLY A 91 -7.51 5.26 5.43
N ILE A 92 -8.71 5.80 5.27
CA ILE A 92 -9.12 7.09 5.84
C ILE A 92 -9.95 6.82 7.08
N TYR A 93 -9.58 7.45 8.19
CA TYR A 93 -10.17 7.25 9.50
C TYR A 93 -10.52 8.60 10.12
N ARG A 94 -11.60 8.64 10.90
CA ARG A 94 -11.87 9.74 11.83
C ARG A 94 -11.22 9.39 13.15
N GLY A 95 -10.11 10.05 13.47
CA GLY A 95 -9.36 9.80 14.69
C GLY A 95 -9.54 10.91 15.72
N SER A 96 -9.31 10.59 17.00
CA SER A 96 -9.34 11.57 18.09
C SER A 96 -7.92 11.85 18.61
N ILE A 97 -7.55 13.12 18.74
CA ILE A 97 -6.25 13.51 19.28
C ILE A 97 -6.23 13.22 20.78
N LYS A 98 -5.25 12.44 21.23
CA LYS A 98 -5.05 12.10 22.65
C LYS A 98 -3.91 12.90 23.28
N GLU A 99 -2.76 12.88 22.62
CA GLU A 99 -1.50 13.42 23.16
C GLU A 99 -0.74 14.18 22.07
N SER A 100 0.23 15.00 22.47
CA SER A 100 1.08 15.75 21.56
C SER A 100 2.50 15.90 22.10
N ASP A 101 3.48 15.66 21.24
CA ASP A 101 4.91 15.94 21.49
C ASP A 101 5.33 17.22 20.77
N GLU A 102 6.61 17.58 20.80
CA GLU A 102 7.16 18.75 20.08
C GLU A 102 6.87 18.71 18.56
N HIS A 103 6.90 17.52 17.94
CA HIS A 103 6.78 17.38 16.49
C HIS A 103 5.53 16.64 16.00
N PHE A 104 4.90 15.83 16.86
CA PHE A 104 3.83 14.91 16.46
C PHE A 104 2.61 15.01 17.37
N LEU A 105 1.44 14.76 16.80
CA LEU A 105 0.17 14.52 17.48
C LEU A 105 -0.13 13.03 17.45
N TYR A 106 -0.54 12.47 18.57
CA TYR A 106 -0.99 11.09 18.67
C TYR A 106 -2.50 11.03 18.51
N VAL A 107 -2.91 10.38 17.43
CA VAL A 107 -4.31 10.25 17.03
C VAL A 107 -4.74 8.81 17.23
N ASP A 108 -5.77 8.61 18.04
CA ASP A 108 -6.43 7.32 18.19
C ASP A 108 -7.32 7.05 16.97
N LEU A 109 -7.06 5.96 16.26
CA LEU A 109 -7.80 5.51 15.07
C LEU A 109 -8.91 4.52 15.43
N GLY A 110 -9.05 4.17 16.71
CA GLY A 110 -9.87 3.06 17.17
C GLY A 110 -9.11 1.73 17.16
N CYS A 111 -9.76 0.69 17.69
CA CYS A 111 -9.22 -0.66 17.79
C CYS A 111 -7.85 -0.75 18.50
N GLY A 112 -7.58 0.18 19.42
CA GLY A 112 -6.32 0.23 20.19
C GLY A 112 -5.10 0.69 19.38
N VAL A 113 -5.30 1.28 18.18
CA VAL A 113 -4.20 1.77 17.33
C VAL A 113 -4.07 3.28 17.45
N THR A 114 -2.88 3.74 17.83
CA THR A 114 -2.52 5.16 17.86
C THR A 114 -1.54 5.47 16.74
N GLY A 115 -1.88 6.40 15.87
CA GLY A 115 -1.02 6.89 14.81
C GLY A 115 -0.37 8.23 15.14
N ARG A 116 0.72 8.55 14.45
CA ARG A 116 1.50 9.77 14.58
C ARG A 116 1.22 10.70 13.42
N LEU A 117 0.67 11.87 13.71
CA LEU A 117 0.40 12.93 12.73
C LEU A 117 1.40 14.08 12.92
N PRO A 118 2.09 14.56 11.89
CA PRO A 118 2.96 15.73 12.01
C PRO A 118 2.17 16.99 12.41
N LYS A 119 2.65 17.74 13.41
CA LYS A 119 2.00 18.99 13.84
C LYS A 119 1.88 20.03 12.72
N SER A 120 2.84 20.05 11.79
CA SER A 120 2.84 20.94 10.63
C SER A 120 1.62 20.80 9.71
N GLU A 121 0.90 19.67 9.78
CA GLU A 121 -0.29 19.41 8.97
C GLU A 121 -1.61 19.81 9.64
N VAL A 122 -1.53 20.34 10.87
CA VAL A 122 -2.68 20.71 11.69
C VAL A 122 -2.58 22.21 11.98
N THR A 123 -3.62 22.95 11.63
CA THR A 123 -3.73 24.38 11.97
C THR A 123 -4.20 24.51 13.42
N ASP A 124 -3.62 25.44 14.18
CA ASP A 124 -4.02 25.73 15.54
C ASP A 124 -5.53 26.01 15.63
N GLY A 125 -6.22 25.34 16.55
CA GLY A 125 -7.68 25.37 16.68
C GLY A 125 -8.44 24.18 16.07
N SER A 126 -7.72 23.15 15.60
CA SER A 126 -8.36 21.95 15.06
C SER A 126 -9.23 21.23 16.10
N PRO A 127 -10.43 20.75 15.73
CA PRO A 127 -11.31 20.03 16.64
C PRO A 127 -10.62 18.78 17.21
N ARG A 128 -11.10 18.30 18.36
CA ARG A 128 -10.59 17.08 19.04
C ARG A 128 -10.59 15.83 18.14
N GLN A 129 -11.27 15.90 16.99
CA GLN A 129 -11.34 14.85 15.98
C GLN A 129 -10.83 15.35 14.63
N VAL A 130 -10.03 14.53 13.96
CA VAL A 130 -9.40 14.85 12.67
C VAL A 130 -9.57 13.67 11.71
N ILE A 131 -9.82 13.98 10.44
CA ILE A 131 -9.82 12.97 9.37
C ILE A 131 -8.37 12.78 8.93
N VAL A 132 -7.89 11.55 9.04
CA VAL A 132 -6.49 11.20 8.79
C VAL A 132 -6.42 9.99 7.87
N GLN A 133 -5.39 9.98 7.02
CA GLN A 133 -5.07 8.85 6.17
C GLN A 133 -3.77 8.18 6.63
N VAL A 134 -3.75 6.84 6.61
CA VAL A 134 -2.56 6.05 6.95
C VAL A 134 -1.56 6.06 5.80
N GLU A 135 -0.37 6.61 6.02
CA GLU A 135 0.67 6.61 5.01
C GLU A 135 1.27 5.21 4.80
N ARG A 136 1.72 4.95 3.57
CA ARG A 136 2.47 3.73 3.22
C ARG A 136 3.88 3.66 3.83
N LYS A 137 4.33 4.71 4.50
CA LYS A 137 5.69 4.76 5.09
C LYS A 137 5.77 3.79 6.27
N ARG A 138 6.89 3.07 6.35
CA ARG A 138 7.21 2.15 7.46
C ARG A 138 6.09 1.15 7.80
N LEU A 139 5.50 0.49 6.78
CA LEU A 139 4.47 -0.54 6.98
C LEU A 139 4.83 -1.54 8.10
N GLY A 140 3.88 -1.78 9.01
CA GLY A 140 4.02 -2.73 10.12
C GLY A 140 4.57 -2.14 11.43
N VAL A 141 4.85 -0.85 11.50
CA VAL A 141 5.15 -0.19 12.78
C VAL A 141 3.94 -0.17 13.70
N LYS A 142 4.18 -0.18 15.02
CA LYS A 142 3.11 -0.11 16.04
C LYS A 142 2.29 1.18 15.91
N GLN A 143 2.96 2.28 15.57
CA GLN A 143 2.35 3.60 15.41
C GLN A 143 2.45 4.05 13.93
N PRO A 144 1.39 3.91 13.11
CA PRO A 144 1.38 4.37 11.73
C PRO A 144 1.68 5.87 11.64
N VAL A 145 2.34 6.28 10.56
CA VAL A 145 2.41 7.70 10.20
C VAL A 145 1.12 8.08 9.51
N LEU A 146 0.54 9.20 9.93
CA LEU A 146 -0.72 9.72 9.44
C LEU A 146 -0.49 11.03 8.67
N THR A 147 -1.43 11.35 7.78
CA THR A 147 -1.48 12.63 7.07
C THR A 147 -2.91 13.14 6.97
N THR A 148 -3.10 14.47 6.98
CA THR A 148 -4.38 15.11 6.68
C THR A 148 -4.55 15.35 5.18
N LYS A 149 -3.50 15.16 4.38
CA LYS A 149 -3.51 15.30 2.92
C LYS A 149 -4.10 14.05 2.27
N LEU A 150 -5.43 13.99 2.27
CA LEU A 150 -6.19 12.83 1.79
C LEU A 150 -5.97 12.57 0.29
N LYS A 151 -5.82 11.29 -0.04
CA LYS A 151 -5.69 10.75 -1.39
C LYS A 151 -6.66 9.60 -1.59
N VAL A 152 -7.46 9.65 -2.65
CA VAL A 152 -8.34 8.57 -3.07
C VAL A 152 -7.72 7.90 -4.29
N PHE A 153 -7.44 6.60 -4.18
CA PHE A 153 -6.79 5.82 -5.23
C PHE A 153 -7.85 5.14 -6.10
N GLY A 154 -7.90 5.48 -7.38
CA GLY A 154 -8.64 4.75 -8.40
C GLY A 154 -7.74 3.83 -9.22
N ASN A 155 -8.33 3.12 -10.18
CA ASN A 155 -7.60 2.20 -11.06
C ASN A 155 -6.60 2.92 -11.97
N TYR A 156 -6.97 4.11 -12.45
CA TYR A 156 -6.21 4.86 -13.46
C TYR A 156 -5.73 6.23 -12.97
N ALA A 157 -6.35 6.78 -11.92
CA ALA A 157 -6.07 8.11 -11.41
C ALA A 157 -6.06 8.11 -9.87
N ILE A 158 -5.37 9.10 -9.29
CA ILE A 158 -5.35 9.36 -7.85
C ILE A 158 -5.89 10.76 -7.65
N LEU A 159 -7.00 10.89 -6.93
CA LEU A 159 -7.54 12.18 -6.53
C LEU A 159 -6.88 12.58 -5.22
N ALA A 160 -6.18 13.72 -5.18
CA ALA A 160 -5.46 14.18 -4.00
C ALA A 160 -5.81 15.64 -3.72
N LYS A 161 -6.29 15.90 -2.50
CA LYS A 161 -6.72 17.24 -2.07
C LYS A 161 -5.52 18.20 -2.04
N ASN A 162 -5.72 19.44 -2.52
CA ASN A 162 -4.71 20.50 -2.52
C ASN A 162 -3.40 20.10 -3.23
N SER A 163 -3.49 19.34 -4.33
CA SER A 163 -2.32 18.86 -5.07
C SER A 163 -2.38 19.24 -6.54
N LYS A 164 -1.22 19.50 -7.14
CA LYS A 164 -1.14 19.79 -8.58
C LYS A 164 -1.34 18.52 -9.39
N THR A 165 -2.05 18.63 -10.52
CA THR A 165 -2.18 17.55 -11.50
C THR A 165 -0.82 17.08 -11.97
N GLY A 166 -0.61 15.77 -12.02
CA GLY A 166 0.66 15.17 -12.42
C GLY A 166 0.46 13.80 -13.06
N VAL A 167 1.47 13.37 -13.82
CA VAL A 167 1.49 12.05 -14.49
C VAL A 167 2.56 11.18 -13.83
N SER A 168 2.29 9.88 -13.77
CA SER A 168 3.23 8.89 -13.21
C SER A 168 4.62 8.98 -13.86
N LEU A 169 5.67 8.99 -13.04
CA LEU A 169 7.06 8.97 -13.51
C LEU A 169 7.43 7.69 -14.28
N LYS A 170 6.59 6.65 -14.23
CA LYS A 170 6.80 5.39 -14.95
C LYS A 170 6.28 5.41 -16.39
N ILE A 171 5.65 6.51 -16.80
CA ILE A 171 5.24 6.73 -18.20
C ILE A 171 6.38 7.52 -18.86
N TYR A 172 7.18 6.80 -19.64
CA TYR A 172 8.36 7.34 -20.31
C TYR A 172 8.06 7.96 -21.67
N ASP A 173 6.96 7.55 -22.30
CA ASP A 173 6.48 8.09 -23.57
C ASP A 173 6.04 9.55 -23.38
N LEU A 174 6.73 10.47 -24.06
CA LEU A 174 6.55 11.91 -23.91
C LEU A 174 5.19 12.38 -24.46
N GLU A 175 4.74 11.81 -25.58
CA GLU A 175 3.46 12.18 -26.21
C GLU A 175 2.29 11.77 -25.31
N LYS A 176 2.26 10.50 -24.90
CA LYS A 176 1.24 10.00 -23.95
C LYS A 176 1.27 10.76 -22.63
N ARG A 177 2.45 11.17 -22.17
CA ARG A 177 2.57 11.94 -20.95
C ARG A 177 1.97 13.33 -21.10
N ALA A 178 2.17 14.00 -22.23
CA ALA A 178 1.56 15.30 -22.51
C ALA A 178 0.03 15.17 -22.63
N GLU A 179 -0.46 14.14 -23.32
CA GLU A 179 -1.88 13.82 -23.44
C GLU A 179 -2.54 13.59 -22.08
N LEU A 180 -1.99 12.69 -21.25
CA LEU A 180 -2.50 12.40 -19.91
C LEU A 180 -2.44 13.63 -18.99
N TYR A 181 -1.46 14.50 -19.17
CA TYR A 181 -1.36 15.74 -18.42
C TYR A 181 -2.46 16.73 -18.79
N ALA A 182 -2.74 16.89 -20.09
CA ALA A 182 -3.85 17.72 -20.58
C ALA A 182 -5.20 17.18 -20.09
N LEU A 183 -5.41 15.87 -20.19
CA LEU A 183 -6.61 15.20 -19.68
C LEU A 183 -6.77 15.41 -18.17
N GLY A 184 -5.68 15.25 -17.41
CA GLY A 184 -5.67 15.46 -15.97
C GLY A 184 -6.02 16.89 -15.56
N ARG A 185 -5.59 17.89 -16.33
CA ARG A 185 -5.99 19.29 -16.11
C ARG A 185 -7.46 19.54 -16.43
N ALA A 186 -7.96 18.99 -17.53
CA ALA A 186 -9.35 19.15 -17.95
C ALA A 186 -10.34 18.51 -16.95
N LEU A 187 -9.97 17.38 -16.37
CA LEU A 187 -10.79 16.64 -15.40
C LEU A 187 -10.55 17.07 -13.94
N SER A 188 -9.61 17.98 -13.69
CA SER A 188 -9.31 18.41 -12.32
C SER A 188 -10.50 19.20 -11.78
N PRO A 189 -11.17 18.73 -10.71
CA PRO A 189 -12.16 19.55 -10.04
C PRO A 189 -11.48 20.79 -9.46
N GLU A 190 -12.24 21.89 -9.32
CA GLU A 190 -11.78 23.06 -8.57
C GLU A 190 -11.67 22.66 -7.08
N GLY A 191 -10.45 22.43 -6.58
CA GLY A 191 -10.22 22.02 -5.19
C GLY A 191 -8.79 21.65 -4.84
#